data_AF-A0AAN6EJ02-F1
#
_entry.id   AF-A0AAN6EJ02-F1
#
_cell.length_a   1.000
_cell.length_b   1.000
_cell.length_c   1.000
_cell.angle_alpha   90.00
_cell.angle_beta   90.00
_cell.angle_gamma   90.00
#
_symmetry.space_group_name_H-M   'P 1'
#
loop_
_entity.id
_entity.type
_entity.pdbx_description
1 polymer ?
#
loop_
_entity_poly.entity_id
_entity_poly.type
_entity_poly.pdbx_seq_one_letter_code
_entity_poly.pdbx_strand_id
1 'polypeptide(L)'
;MYNTRLSKPSGSYVATRQVLLDAQQTQGLEIIGAFARRNGRVQLEMSLTNRGMTDLTDFAIQFNKNTYGIMPGSALGVSCVPSGRSTEIALALVVGGPSAPTQPLTNIQIALKCSLGVFYFQTQYSLHILLEETGACDQSQFLRMWQSLPDTQPHNVQGVRFASMSEMRDKLAMNNVFAVAERVVGAATHFYTSSKLCDGSVFYSEIKVANNMQAAVVATKCSDAAAIAAYQTAVADICTAV
;
A
#
# COMPACT_ATOMS: atom_id res chain seq x y z
N MET A 1 35.70 -13.91 1.13
CA MET A 1 34.68 -13.61 0.10
C MET A 1 33.32 -13.73 0.77
N TYR A 2 32.69 -12.60 1.11
CA TYR A 2 31.36 -12.61 1.72
C TYR A 2 30.31 -12.86 0.63
N ASN A 3 29.62 -13.99 0.72
CA ASN A 3 28.57 -14.38 -0.19
C ASN A 3 27.23 -13.84 0.36
N THR A 4 26.92 -12.58 0.06
CA THR A 4 25.62 -11.98 0.35
C THR A 4 24.61 -12.60 -0.62
N ARG A 5 23.97 -13.69 -0.22
CA ARG A 5 22.75 -14.15 -0.88
C ARG A 5 21.72 -13.04 -0.70
N LEU A 6 21.48 -12.26 -1.75
CA LEU A 6 20.29 -11.41 -1.86
C LEU A 6 19.08 -12.33 -1.64
N SER A 7 18.40 -12.14 -0.53
CA SER A 7 17.16 -12.85 -0.22
C SER A 7 16.15 -12.52 -1.32
N LYS A 8 15.63 -13.56 -1.99
CA LYS A 8 14.50 -13.43 -2.92
C LYS A 8 13.37 -12.67 -2.20
N PRO A 9 12.76 -11.63 -2.80
CA PRO A 9 11.67 -10.89 -2.16
C PRO A 9 10.53 -11.85 -1.86
N SER A 10 10.31 -12.15 -0.58
CA SER A 10 9.29 -13.09 -0.12
C SER A 10 7.95 -12.38 0.02
N GLY A 11 7.17 -12.37 -1.06
CA GLY A 11 5.76 -11.98 -1.05
C GLY A 11 5.47 -10.57 -1.60
N SER A 12 4.20 -10.16 -1.50
CA SER A 12 3.74 -8.81 -1.86
C SER A 12 4.49 -7.72 -1.11
N TYR A 13 4.46 -6.50 -1.63
CA TYR A 13 4.99 -5.34 -0.94
C TYR A 13 4.16 -5.07 0.33
N VAL A 14 4.84 -4.64 1.39
CA VAL A 14 4.23 -4.11 2.60
C VAL A 14 5.00 -2.85 2.96
N ALA A 15 4.28 -1.76 3.21
CA ALA A 15 4.91 -0.50 3.60
C ALA A 15 5.66 -0.65 4.93
N THR A 16 6.74 0.11 5.10
CA THR A 16 7.45 0.20 6.38
C THR A 16 6.51 0.69 7.45
N ARG A 17 6.51 0.03 8.62
CA ARG A 17 5.71 0.45 9.76
C ARG A 17 6.15 1.83 10.24
N GLN A 18 5.17 2.64 10.63
CA GLN A 18 5.35 4.02 11.06
C GLN A 18 4.76 4.19 12.46
N VAL A 19 5.22 5.19 13.21
CA VAL A 19 4.55 5.60 14.45
C VAL A 19 3.20 6.22 14.05
N LEU A 20 2.11 5.52 14.37
CA LEU A 20 0.74 5.97 14.14
C LEU A 20 0.23 6.82 15.31
N LEU A 21 0.70 6.50 16.52
CA LEU A 21 0.35 7.19 17.74
C LEU A 21 1.53 7.15 18.71
N ASP A 22 1.98 8.32 19.17
CA ASP A 22 3.15 8.45 20.03
C ASP A 22 2.77 8.33 21.52
N ALA A 23 3.61 7.66 22.32
CA ALA A 23 3.37 7.48 23.75
C ALA A 23 3.22 8.79 24.53
N GLN A 24 3.87 9.88 24.10
CA GLN A 24 3.75 11.19 24.73
C GLN A 24 2.35 11.78 24.55
N GLN A 25 1.72 11.54 23.39
CA GLN A 25 0.39 12.05 23.08
C GLN A 25 -0.71 11.31 23.86
N THR A 26 -0.42 10.08 24.28
CA THR A 26 -1.39 9.17 24.90
C THR A 26 -1.14 8.91 26.38
N GLN A 27 -0.07 9.47 26.94
CA GLN A 27 0.38 9.20 28.31
C GLN A 27 0.76 7.72 28.55
N GLY A 28 1.23 7.00 27.52
CA GLY A 28 1.84 5.69 27.69
C GLY A 28 1.59 4.68 26.57
N LEU A 29 0.57 4.85 25.73
CA LEU A 29 0.31 3.95 24.60
C LEU A 29 1.03 4.41 23.32
N GLU A 30 1.94 3.59 22.81
CA GLU A 30 2.52 3.77 21.48
C GLU A 30 1.91 2.79 20.49
N ILE A 31 1.62 3.25 19.28
CA ILE A 31 1.18 2.40 18.17
C ILE A 31 2.13 2.59 17.01
N ILE A 32 2.74 1.50 16.57
CA ILE A 32 3.52 1.43 15.35
C ILE A 32 2.81 0.48 14.38
N GLY A 33 2.56 0.89 13.14
CA GLY A 33 1.82 0.04 12.21
C GLY A 33 1.95 0.41 10.74
N ALA A 34 1.41 -0.46 9.90
CA ALA A 34 1.28 -0.29 8.47
C ALA A 34 0.06 -1.04 7.93
N PHE A 35 -0.50 -0.53 6.83
CA PHE A 35 -1.47 -1.28 6.06
C PHE A 35 -0.77 -2.32 5.19
N ALA A 36 -1.38 -3.49 5.07
CA ALA A 36 -0.87 -4.58 4.26
C ALA A 36 -2.03 -5.26 3.50
N ARG A 37 -1.70 -5.83 2.34
CA ARG A 37 -2.54 -6.81 1.66
C ARG A 37 -1.86 -8.18 1.71
N ARG A 38 -2.50 -9.15 2.36
CA ARG A 38 -2.02 -10.54 2.43
C ARG A 38 -3.11 -11.48 1.95
N ASN A 39 -2.77 -12.34 0.99
CA ASN A 39 -3.68 -13.36 0.48
C ASN A 39 -5.05 -12.79 0.09
N GLY A 40 -5.07 -11.64 -0.60
CA GLY A 40 -6.29 -10.95 -1.03
C GLY A 40 -7.05 -10.19 0.06
N ARG A 41 -6.55 -10.17 1.31
CA ARG A 41 -7.20 -9.47 2.44
C ARG A 41 -6.41 -8.24 2.83
N VAL A 42 -7.12 -7.12 3.01
CA VAL A 42 -6.57 -5.88 3.53
C VAL A 42 -6.58 -5.93 5.05
N GLN A 43 -5.48 -5.50 5.68
CA GLN A 43 -5.35 -5.46 7.13
C GLN A 43 -4.50 -4.28 7.59
N LEU A 44 -4.72 -3.85 8.82
CA LEU A 44 -3.85 -2.92 9.54
C LEU A 44 -3.03 -3.72 10.56
N GLU A 45 -1.74 -3.85 10.31
CA GLU A 45 -0.79 -4.52 11.21
C GLU A 45 -0.23 -3.50 12.20
N MET A 46 -0.32 -3.79 13.49
CA MET A 46 0.09 -2.86 14.55
C MET A 46 0.83 -3.58 15.68
N SER A 47 1.76 -2.85 16.27
CA SER A 47 2.39 -3.11 17.56
C SER A 47 1.84 -2.11 18.56
N LEU A 48 1.12 -2.58 19.57
CA LEU A 48 0.61 -1.74 20.67
C LEU A 48 1.56 -1.90 21.85
N THR A 49 2.32 -0.85 22.17
CA THR A 49 3.29 -0.87 23.27
C THR A 49 2.79 -0.01 24.42
N ASN A 50 2.61 -0.62 25.59
CA ASN A 50 2.29 0.09 26.83
C ASN A 50 3.57 0.48 27.56
N ARG A 51 3.88 1.77 27.58
CA ARG A 51 4.99 2.40 28.30
C ARG A 51 4.58 2.97 29.66
N GLY A 52 3.33 2.79 30.06
CA GLY A 52 2.79 3.18 31.35
C GLY A 52 3.05 2.16 32.46
N MET A 53 2.61 2.50 33.67
CA MET A 53 2.79 1.70 34.89
C MET A 53 1.60 0.79 35.22
N THR A 54 0.51 0.90 34.47
CA THR A 54 -0.73 0.13 34.65
C THR A 54 -1.11 -0.58 33.36
N ASP A 55 -1.80 -1.69 33.47
CA ASP A 55 -2.31 -2.43 32.32
C ASP A 55 -3.34 -1.60 31.54
N LEU A 56 -3.25 -1.68 30.21
CA LEU A 56 -4.21 -1.01 29.33
C LEU A 56 -5.29 -2.00 28.91
N THR A 57 -6.55 -1.59 28.99
CA THR A 57 -7.73 -2.40 28.66
C THR A 57 -8.72 -1.60 27.82
N ASP A 58 -9.91 -2.13 27.59
CA ASP A 58 -11.04 -1.45 26.95
C ASP A 58 -10.76 -0.93 25.53
N PHE A 59 -9.95 -1.70 24.80
CA PHE A 59 -9.56 -1.35 23.44
C PHE A 59 -10.73 -1.42 22.45
N ALA A 60 -10.92 -0.33 21.72
CA ALA A 60 -11.82 -0.27 20.57
C ALA A 60 -11.23 0.62 19.49
N ILE A 61 -11.63 0.40 18.24
CA ILE A 61 -11.15 1.17 17.09
C ILE A 61 -12.30 1.49 16.15
N GLN A 62 -12.29 2.69 15.61
CA GLN A 62 -13.21 3.13 14.56
C GLN A 62 -12.48 4.00 13.55
N PHE A 63 -12.86 3.86 12.29
CA PHE A 63 -12.37 4.72 11.21
C PHE A 63 -13.49 5.68 10.81
N ASN A 64 -13.14 6.95 10.57
CA ASN A 64 -14.07 7.84 9.89
C ASN A 64 -14.29 7.35 8.44
N LYS A 65 -15.40 7.80 7.85
CA LYS A 65 -15.64 7.61 6.41
C LYS A 65 -14.43 8.13 5.62
N ASN A 66 -14.03 7.35 4.61
CA ASN A 66 -12.88 7.64 3.75
C ASN A 66 -13.20 7.26 2.31
N THR A 67 -12.32 7.63 1.38
CA THR A 67 -12.60 7.59 -0.07
C THR A 67 -13.07 6.21 -0.55
N TYR A 68 -12.44 5.12 -0.10
CA TYR A 68 -12.78 3.75 -0.53
C TYR A 68 -13.58 2.94 0.51
N GLY A 69 -14.16 3.62 1.51
CA GLY A 69 -15.00 2.95 2.51
C GLY A 69 -14.26 1.88 3.31
N ILE A 70 -12.98 2.10 3.61
CA ILE A 70 -12.17 1.18 4.43
C ILE A 70 -12.67 1.26 5.87
N MET A 71 -12.95 0.12 6.49
CA MET A 71 -13.40 0.06 7.88
C MET A 71 -12.91 -1.21 8.58
N PRO A 72 -12.84 -1.23 9.94
CA PRO A 72 -12.57 -2.45 10.69
C PRO A 72 -13.59 -3.54 10.36
N GLY A 73 -13.10 -4.73 9.99
CA GLY A 73 -13.93 -5.91 9.73
C GLY A 73 -14.27 -6.71 10.99
N SER A 74 -13.59 -6.43 12.09
CA SER A 74 -13.79 -7.06 13.40
C SER A 74 -13.42 -6.08 14.52
N ALA A 75 -13.69 -6.46 15.77
CA ALA A 75 -13.07 -5.80 16.92
C ALA A 75 -11.53 -5.98 16.89
N LEU A 76 -10.81 -5.13 17.64
CA LEU A 76 -9.33 -5.05 17.63
C LEU A 76 -8.63 -6.35 18.09
N GLY A 77 -9.36 -7.27 18.73
CA GLY A 77 -8.84 -8.58 19.14
C GLY A 77 -7.83 -8.52 20.29
N VAL A 78 -7.71 -7.39 20.98
CA VAL A 78 -6.83 -7.19 22.13
C VAL A 78 -7.66 -6.83 23.37
N SER A 79 -7.56 -7.64 24.42
CA SER A 79 -8.27 -7.42 25.68
C SER A 79 -7.45 -6.61 26.68
N CYS A 80 -6.12 -6.81 26.69
CA CYS A 80 -5.19 -6.14 27.57
C CYS A 80 -3.81 -6.00 26.92
N VAL A 81 -3.13 -4.87 27.18
CA VAL A 81 -1.69 -4.70 26.92
C VAL A 81 -1.01 -4.41 28.28
N PRO A 82 -0.28 -5.38 28.86
CA PRO A 82 0.31 -5.22 30.18
C PRO A 82 1.36 -4.11 30.25
N SER A 83 1.57 -3.55 31.45
CA SER A 83 2.60 -2.54 31.70
C SER A 83 3.98 -2.95 31.17
N GLY A 84 4.62 -2.09 30.39
CA GLY A 84 5.95 -2.31 29.83
C GLY A 84 6.02 -3.38 28.73
N ARG A 85 4.87 -3.84 28.21
CA ARG A 85 4.80 -4.89 27.18
C ARG A 85 4.26 -4.35 25.86
N SER A 86 4.50 -5.14 24.82
CA SER A 86 3.94 -4.92 23.48
C SER A 86 3.09 -6.11 23.04
N THR A 87 2.02 -5.83 22.30
CA THR A 87 1.14 -6.82 21.67
C THR A 87 1.06 -6.54 20.17
N GLU A 88 1.36 -7.57 19.37
CA GLU A 88 1.20 -7.53 17.91
C GLU A 88 -0.23 -7.94 17.52
N ILE A 89 -0.86 -7.15 16.65
CA ILE A 89 -2.19 -7.42 16.12
C ILE A 89 -2.26 -7.18 14.62
N ALA A 90 -3.11 -7.95 13.95
CA ALA A 90 -3.48 -7.74 12.56
C ALA A 90 -5.00 -7.57 12.48
N LEU A 91 -5.45 -6.32 12.36
CA LEU A 91 -6.86 -6.00 12.25
C LEU A 91 -7.31 -6.21 10.81
N ALA A 92 -8.19 -7.17 10.57
CA ALA A 92 -8.82 -7.36 9.27
C ALA A 92 -9.67 -6.14 8.89
N LEU A 93 -9.54 -5.68 7.65
CA LEU A 93 -10.27 -4.53 7.13
C LEU A 93 -11.21 -4.96 6.01
N VAL A 94 -12.36 -4.30 5.94
CA VAL A 94 -13.30 -4.39 4.83
C VAL A 94 -13.16 -3.13 3.98
N VAL A 95 -13.34 -3.27 2.66
CA VAL A 95 -13.30 -2.20 1.68
C VAL A 95 -14.66 -2.11 0.99
N GLY A 96 -15.07 -0.92 0.53
CA GLY A 96 -16.38 -0.72 -0.09
C GLY A 96 -17.53 -0.52 0.91
N GLY A 97 -17.22 -0.17 2.16
CA GLY A 97 -18.20 0.28 3.13
C GLY A 97 -18.66 1.73 2.89
N PRO A 98 -19.34 2.37 3.86
CA PRO A 98 -19.74 3.77 3.76
C PRO A 98 -18.54 4.69 3.49
N SER A 99 -18.57 5.41 2.36
CA SER A 99 -17.46 6.24 1.90
C SER A 99 -17.77 7.74 2.00
N ALA A 100 -16.70 8.54 2.04
CA ALA A 100 -16.72 9.98 1.88
C ALA A 100 -15.37 10.42 1.28
N PRO A 101 -15.33 11.36 0.32
CA PRO A 101 -14.06 11.82 -0.25
C PRO A 101 -13.12 12.37 0.82
N THR A 102 -11.84 12.01 0.72
CA THR A 102 -10.76 12.54 1.56
C THR A 102 -9.68 13.19 0.69
N GLN A 103 -8.95 14.15 1.24
CA GLN A 103 -7.80 14.76 0.57
C GLN A 103 -6.59 14.73 1.51
N PRO A 104 -5.51 13.99 1.15
CA PRO A 104 -5.40 13.10 0.00
C PRO A 104 -6.40 11.92 0.08
N LEU A 105 -6.73 11.30 -1.06
CA LEU A 105 -7.66 10.16 -1.13
C LEU A 105 -7.22 8.97 -0.25
N THR A 106 -5.92 8.84 -0.04
CA THR A 106 -5.28 7.83 0.81
C THR A 106 -5.35 8.16 2.31
N ASN A 107 -5.83 9.34 2.68
CA ASN A 107 -5.94 9.74 4.07
C ASN A 107 -7.05 8.94 4.78
N ILE A 108 -6.73 8.45 5.97
CA ILE A 108 -7.68 7.79 6.86
C ILE A 108 -7.53 8.35 8.28
N GLN A 109 -8.66 8.71 8.87
CA GLN A 109 -8.74 9.19 10.25
C GLN A 109 -9.26 8.06 11.14
N ILE A 110 -8.59 7.85 12.27
CA ILE A 110 -8.79 6.71 13.15
C ILE A 110 -8.99 7.22 14.57
N ALA A 111 -10.02 6.71 15.24
CA ALA A 111 -10.22 6.85 16.67
C ALA A 111 -9.92 5.51 17.35
N LEU A 112 -9.04 5.54 18.35
CA LEU A 112 -8.73 4.38 19.18
C LEU A 112 -9.06 4.71 20.63
N LYS A 113 -9.89 3.87 21.25
CA LYS A 113 -10.21 3.91 22.67
C LYS A 113 -9.36 2.89 23.41
N CYS A 114 -8.91 3.22 24.61
CA CYS A 114 -8.48 2.28 25.65
C CYS A 114 -8.82 2.85 27.05
N SER A 115 -8.33 2.23 28.12
CA SER A 115 -8.52 2.69 29.50
C SER A 115 -7.93 4.07 29.81
N LEU A 116 -7.03 4.61 28.97
CA LEU A 116 -6.50 5.97 29.10
C LEU A 116 -7.40 7.04 28.48
N GLY A 117 -8.34 6.66 27.61
CA GLY A 117 -9.21 7.59 26.89
C GLY A 117 -9.38 7.25 25.42
N VAL A 118 -9.78 8.24 24.63
CA VAL A 118 -9.96 8.14 23.17
C VAL A 118 -8.92 9.01 22.49
N PHE A 119 -8.16 8.42 21.59
CA PHE A 119 -7.10 9.08 20.83
C PHE A 119 -7.46 9.10 19.35
N TYR A 120 -7.27 10.25 18.73
CA TYR A 120 -7.51 10.45 17.30
C TYR A 120 -6.18 10.65 16.60
N PHE A 121 -6.00 9.94 15.49
CA PHE A 121 -4.84 10.10 14.63
C PHE A 121 -5.26 9.91 13.17
N GLN A 122 -4.39 10.32 12.26
CA GLN A 122 -4.58 10.09 10.84
C GLN A 122 -3.29 9.61 10.20
N THR A 123 -3.45 8.80 9.16
CA THR A 123 -2.33 8.24 8.41
C THR A 123 -2.75 8.06 6.96
N GLN A 124 -1.80 7.67 6.11
CA GLN A 124 -2.05 7.36 4.71
C GLN A 124 -1.70 5.91 4.43
N TYR A 125 -2.55 5.24 3.68
CA TYR A 125 -2.23 3.93 3.12
C TYR A 125 -1.67 4.08 1.70
N SER A 126 -0.83 3.13 1.29
CA SER A 126 -0.41 3.03 -0.11
C SER A 126 -1.50 2.35 -0.93
N LEU A 127 -1.80 2.88 -2.12
CA LEU A 127 -2.94 2.44 -2.93
C LEU A 127 -2.84 0.96 -3.37
N HIS A 128 -1.64 0.36 -3.36
CA HIS A 128 -1.42 -1.05 -3.72
C HIS A 128 -2.29 -2.03 -2.91
N ILE A 129 -2.65 -1.69 -1.67
CA ILE A 129 -3.46 -2.59 -0.83
C ILE A 129 -4.88 -2.81 -1.40
N LEU A 130 -5.33 -1.89 -2.26
CA LEU A 130 -6.66 -1.90 -2.87
C LEU A 130 -6.67 -2.44 -4.31
N LEU A 131 -5.51 -2.80 -4.86
CA LEU A 131 -5.43 -3.41 -6.18
C LEU A 131 -5.97 -4.85 -6.13
N GLU A 132 -6.89 -5.17 -7.03
CA GLU A 132 -7.58 -6.46 -7.10
C GLU A 132 -6.92 -7.43 -8.08
N GLU A 133 -7.13 -8.72 -7.82
CA GLU A 133 -6.56 -9.83 -8.60
C GLU A 133 -7.11 -9.89 -10.04
N THR A 134 -8.25 -9.24 -10.30
CA THR A 134 -8.92 -9.22 -11.61
C THR A 134 -8.59 -7.94 -12.42
N GLY A 135 -7.38 -7.39 -12.20
CA GLY A 135 -6.88 -6.19 -12.87
C GLY A 135 -6.12 -6.43 -14.17
N ALA A 136 -5.87 -7.68 -14.55
CA ALA A 136 -5.24 -8.01 -15.83
C ALA A 136 -6.18 -7.71 -17.00
N CYS A 137 -5.62 -7.16 -18.09
CA CYS A 137 -6.32 -6.96 -19.36
C CYS A 137 -5.49 -7.49 -20.52
N ASP A 138 -6.13 -7.68 -21.69
CA ASP A 138 -5.43 -8.07 -22.90
C ASP A 138 -4.83 -6.86 -23.64
N GLN A 139 -3.94 -7.15 -24.60
CA GLN A 139 -3.24 -6.14 -25.39
C GLN A 139 -4.20 -5.24 -26.19
N SER A 140 -5.33 -5.77 -26.66
CA SER A 140 -6.30 -5.01 -27.46
C SER A 140 -7.04 -3.98 -26.60
N GLN A 141 -7.41 -4.36 -25.37
CA GLN A 141 -7.99 -3.47 -24.38
C GLN A 141 -6.98 -2.40 -23.96
N PHE A 142 -5.74 -2.79 -23.63
CA PHE A 142 -4.70 -1.85 -23.25
C PHE A 142 -4.49 -0.77 -24.33
N LEU A 143 -4.27 -1.18 -25.58
CA LEU A 143 -3.99 -0.23 -26.68
C LEU A 143 -5.15 0.74 -26.90
N ARG A 144 -6.39 0.24 -26.88
CA ARG A 144 -7.60 1.06 -27.02
C ARG A 144 -7.66 2.13 -25.94
N MET A 145 -7.52 1.73 -24.68
CA MET A 145 -7.64 2.63 -23.54
C MET A 145 -6.45 3.60 -23.44
N TRP A 146 -5.25 3.13 -23.76
CA TRP A 146 -4.04 3.95 -23.78
C TRP A 146 -4.13 5.08 -24.81
N GLN A 147 -4.75 4.83 -25.97
CA GLN A 147 -4.99 5.84 -27.00
C GLN A 147 -6.11 6.82 -26.63
N SER A 148 -7.16 6.37 -25.93
CA SER A 148 -8.33 7.20 -25.62
C SER A 148 -8.16 8.07 -24.39
N LEU A 149 -7.40 7.62 -23.40
CA LEU A 149 -7.22 8.35 -22.13
C LEU A 149 -6.16 9.46 -22.26
N PRO A 150 -6.33 10.58 -21.55
CA PRO A 150 -5.38 11.69 -21.61
C PRO A 150 -4.01 11.30 -21.05
N ASP A 151 -2.96 11.92 -21.58
CA ASP A 151 -1.61 11.81 -21.03
C ASP A 151 -1.53 12.51 -19.67
N THR A 152 -0.69 11.99 -18.79
CA THR A 152 -0.45 12.56 -17.46
C THR A 152 1.03 12.76 -17.22
N GLN A 153 1.35 13.53 -16.18
CA GLN A 153 2.72 13.72 -15.77
C GLN A 153 3.31 12.38 -15.27
N PRO A 154 4.42 11.91 -15.85
CA PRO A 154 5.06 10.69 -15.39
C PRO A 154 5.75 10.91 -14.04
N HIS A 155 5.87 9.84 -13.27
CA HIS A 155 6.57 9.82 -11.99
C HIS A 155 7.96 9.22 -12.13
N ASN A 156 8.99 9.94 -11.68
CA ASN A 156 10.38 9.47 -11.72
C ASN A 156 10.68 8.63 -10.47
N VAL A 157 11.24 7.46 -10.67
CA VAL A 157 11.61 6.51 -9.61
C VAL A 157 13.12 6.32 -9.61
N GLN A 158 13.73 6.44 -8.43
CA GLN A 158 15.16 6.20 -8.21
C GLN A 158 15.33 5.09 -7.19
N GLY A 159 16.45 4.39 -7.23
CA GLY A 159 16.75 3.33 -6.27
C GLY A 159 15.96 2.05 -6.54
N VAL A 160 15.64 1.76 -7.81
CA VAL A 160 15.23 0.42 -8.22
C VAL A 160 16.37 -0.55 -7.88
N ARG A 161 16.04 -1.72 -7.33
CA ARG A 161 17.02 -2.62 -6.71
C ARG A 161 16.73 -4.12 -6.94
N PHE A 162 16.10 -4.47 -8.06
CA PHE A 162 15.91 -5.89 -8.43
C PHE A 162 17.15 -6.46 -9.13
N ALA A 163 17.39 -7.76 -8.94
CA ALA A 163 18.49 -8.45 -9.61
C ALA A 163 18.19 -8.73 -11.09
N SER A 164 16.92 -8.70 -11.52
CA SER A 164 16.53 -8.88 -12.92
C SER A 164 15.16 -8.25 -13.25
N MET A 165 14.91 -8.02 -14.55
CA MET A 165 13.60 -7.61 -15.07
C MET A 165 12.50 -8.64 -14.73
N SER A 166 12.83 -9.94 -14.74
CA SER A 166 11.88 -11.00 -14.37
C SER A 166 11.47 -10.90 -12.91
N GLU A 167 12.41 -10.67 -12.00
CA GLU A 167 12.12 -10.53 -10.58
C GLU A 167 11.24 -9.31 -10.31
N MET A 168 11.51 -8.19 -10.98
CA MET A 168 10.67 -7.01 -10.92
C MET A 168 9.25 -7.28 -11.43
N ARG A 169 9.11 -7.95 -12.59
CA ARG A 169 7.82 -8.36 -13.15
C ARG A 169 7.03 -9.25 -12.20
N ASP A 170 7.69 -10.23 -11.58
CA ASP A 170 7.07 -11.12 -10.60
C ASP A 170 6.63 -10.33 -9.35
N LYS A 171 7.45 -9.39 -8.87
CA LYS A 171 7.10 -8.53 -7.72
C LYS A 171 5.91 -7.62 -8.03
N LEU A 172 5.84 -7.05 -9.24
CA LEU A 172 4.69 -6.27 -9.70
C LEU A 172 3.42 -7.13 -9.72
N ALA A 173 3.49 -8.35 -10.27
CA ALA A 173 2.37 -9.27 -10.32
C ALA A 173 1.90 -9.70 -8.93
N MET A 174 2.80 -9.92 -7.96
CA MET A 174 2.46 -10.20 -6.56
C MET A 174 1.68 -9.05 -5.88
N ASN A 175 1.71 -7.85 -6.46
CA ASN A 175 1.01 -6.67 -5.98
C ASN A 175 -0.16 -6.27 -6.91
N ASN A 176 -0.66 -7.20 -7.73
CA ASN A 176 -1.76 -6.98 -8.66
C ASN A 176 -1.48 -5.86 -9.70
N VAL A 177 -0.20 -5.68 -10.06
CA VAL A 177 0.22 -4.88 -11.21
C VAL A 177 0.67 -5.83 -12.32
N PHE A 178 -0.20 -6.03 -13.32
CA PHE A 178 -0.05 -7.12 -14.28
C PHE A 178 0.63 -6.64 -15.56
N ALA A 179 1.73 -7.27 -15.96
CA ALA A 179 2.36 -7.00 -17.25
C ALA A 179 1.48 -7.53 -18.40
N VAL A 180 1.10 -6.63 -19.30
CA VAL A 180 0.40 -6.90 -20.56
C VAL A 180 1.41 -7.17 -21.67
N ALA A 181 2.50 -6.41 -21.70
CA ALA A 181 3.60 -6.60 -22.65
C ALA A 181 4.93 -6.08 -22.07
N GLU A 182 6.03 -6.66 -22.52
CA GLU A 182 7.39 -6.25 -22.18
C GLU A 182 8.16 -5.99 -23.49
N ARG A 183 8.85 -4.85 -23.59
CA ARG A 183 9.63 -4.48 -24.78
C ARG A 183 10.96 -3.87 -24.38
N VAL A 184 12.02 -4.26 -25.09
CA VAL A 184 13.32 -3.59 -24.98
C VAL A 184 13.41 -2.56 -26.10
N VAL A 185 13.61 -1.29 -25.71
CA VAL A 185 13.73 -0.17 -26.65
C VAL A 185 14.99 0.62 -26.30
N GLY A 186 16.02 0.50 -27.13
CA GLY A 186 17.33 1.10 -26.87
C GLY A 186 17.94 0.57 -25.57
N ALA A 187 18.27 1.48 -24.64
CA ALA A 187 18.90 1.16 -23.36
C ALA A 187 17.91 1.06 -22.18
N ALA A 188 16.64 0.75 -22.46
CA ALA A 188 15.60 0.59 -21.46
C ALA A 188 14.66 -0.58 -21.77
N THR A 189 14.08 -1.14 -20.71
CA THR A 189 12.96 -2.09 -20.81
C THR A 189 11.68 -1.40 -20.39
N HIS A 190 10.62 -1.61 -21.17
CA HIS A 190 9.30 -1.02 -20.97
C HIS A 190 8.32 -2.13 -20.59
N PHE A 191 7.73 -2.02 -19.41
CA PHE A 191 6.57 -2.82 -19.02
C PHE A 191 5.30 -2.03 -19.27
N TYR A 192 4.42 -2.56 -20.11
CA TYR A 192 3.04 -2.09 -20.24
C TYR A 192 2.20 -2.90 -19.26
N THR A 193 1.53 -2.24 -18.32
CA THR A 193 0.85 -2.92 -17.22
C THR A 193 -0.59 -2.43 -17.04
N SER A 194 -1.44 -3.30 -16.50
CA SER A 194 -2.78 -2.93 -16.04
C SER A 194 -3.02 -3.34 -14.60
N SER A 195 -3.80 -2.54 -13.89
CA SER A 195 -4.19 -2.76 -12.50
C SER A 195 -5.61 -2.25 -12.29
N LYS A 196 -6.36 -2.83 -11.34
CA LYS A 196 -7.74 -2.42 -11.06
C LYS A 196 -7.96 -2.22 -9.56
N LEU A 197 -8.68 -1.17 -9.18
CA LEU A 197 -9.12 -0.91 -7.81
C LEU A 197 -10.44 -1.60 -7.48
N CYS A 198 -10.70 -1.73 -6.19
CA CYS A 198 -11.95 -2.21 -5.62
C CYS A 198 -13.23 -1.47 -6.04
N ASP A 199 -13.12 -0.22 -6.52
CA ASP A 199 -14.24 0.56 -7.04
C ASP A 199 -14.45 0.37 -8.56
N GLY A 200 -13.63 -0.47 -9.19
CA GLY A 200 -13.65 -0.73 -10.63
C GLY A 200 -12.75 0.19 -11.46
N SER A 201 -12.12 1.21 -10.87
CA SER A 201 -11.18 2.08 -11.58
C SER A 201 -9.98 1.28 -12.10
N VAL A 202 -9.63 1.48 -13.38
CA VAL A 202 -8.54 0.74 -14.04
C VAL A 202 -7.40 1.69 -14.39
N PHE A 203 -6.19 1.33 -13.96
CA PHE A 203 -4.96 1.98 -14.33
C PHE A 203 -4.29 1.24 -15.48
N TYR A 204 -3.91 2.00 -16.50
CA TYR A 204 -3.01 1.55 -17.57
C TYR A 204 -1.70 2.29 -17.38
N SER A 205 -0.57 1.59 -17.31
CA SER A 205 0.73 2.24 -17.09
C SER A 205 1.83 1.71 -17.99
N GLU A 206 2.79 2.58 -18.27
CA GLU A 206 4.09 2.23 -18.84
C GLU A 206 5.16 2.47 -17.76
N ILE A 207 5.88 1.41 -17.40
CA ILE A 207 7.03 1.46 -16.49
C ILE A 207 8.28 1.28 -17.33
N LYS A 208 8.97 2.39 -17.59
CA LYS A 208 10.24 2.40 -18.33
C LYS A 208 11.39 2.26 -17.33
N VAL A 209 12.10 1.14 -17.37
CA VAL A 209 13.22 0.81 -16.47
C VAL A 209 14.54 0.94 -17.21
N ALA A 210 15.49 1.67 -16.65
CA ALA A 210 16.83 1.79 -17.21
C ALA A 210 17.57 0.44 -17.17
N ASN A 211 18.44 0.15 -18.15
CA ASN A 211 19.17 -1.12 -18.22
C ASN A 211 20.06 -1.40 -16.99
N ASN A 212 20.51 -0.36 -16.28
CA ASN A 212 21.26 -0.51 -15.03
C ASN A 212 20.38 -0.87 -13.83
N MET A 213 19.06 -0.94 -14.01
CA MET A 213 18.07 -1.24 -12.98
C MET A 213 18.09 -0.28 -11.79
N GLN A 214 18.61 0.95 -11.93
CA GLN A 214 18.69 1.92 -10.83
C GLN A 214 17.61 2.99 -10.87
N ALA A 215 16.96 3.17 -12.01
CA ALA A 215 15.93 4.18 -12.21
C ALA A 215 14.80 3.64 -13.08
N ALA A 216 13.60 4.14 -12.83
CA ALA A 216 12.44 3.90 -13.66
C ALA A 216 11.61 5.19 -13.83
N VAL A 217 10.73 5.19 -14.81
CA VAL A 217 9.73 6.25 -15.04
C VAL A 217 8.37 5.58 -15.20
N VAL A 218 7.38 6.02 -14.44
CA VAL A 218 6.02 5.46 -14.44
C VAL A 218 5.06 6.48 -15.06
N ALA A 219 4.61 6.22 -16.28
CA ALA A 219 3.50 6.95 -16.90
C ALA A 219 2.19 6.19 -16.64
N THR A 220 1.10 6.88 -16.31
CA THR A 220 -0.17 6.21 -15.95
C THR A 220 -1.37 6.95 -16.49
N LYS A 221 -2.31 6.22 -17.05
CA LYS A 221 -3.61 6.71 -17.51
C LYS A 221 -4.72 6.02 -16.73
N CYS A 222 -5.69 6.81 -16.29
CA CYS A 222 -6.91 6.37 -15.60
C CYS A 222 -8.00 7.40 -15.87
N SER A 223 -9.27 6.96 -15.87
CA SER A 223 -10.41 7.89 -15.93
C SER A 223 -10.55 8.71 -14.64
N ASP A 224 -10.15 8.15 -13.49
CA ASP A 224 -10.03 8.89 -12.24
C ASP A 224 -8.64 9.54 -12.15
N ALA A 225 -8.56 10.80 -12.56
CA ALA A 225 -7.33 11.57 -12.53
C ALA A 225 -6.79 11.80 -11.11
N ALA A 226 -7.65 11.84 -10.09
CA ALA A 226 -7.24 12.10 -8.71
C ALA A 226 -6.43 10.91 -8.13
N ALA A 227 -6.70 9.69 -8.59
CA ALA A 227 -6.02 8.49 -8.14
C ALA A 227 -4.64 8.24 -8.78
N ILE A 228 -4.32 8.94 -9.88
CA ILE A 228 -3.11 8.67 -10.68
C ILE A 228 -1.83 8.87 -9.87
N ALA A 229 -1.70 9.98 -9.15
CA ALA A 229 -0.50 10.27 -8.37
C ALA A 229 -0.29 9.21 -7.26
N ALA A 230 -1.37 8.84 -6.56
CA ALA A 230 -1.32 7.82 -5.51
C ALA A 230 -0.97 6.43 -6.07
N TYR A 231 -1.47 6.08 -7.26
CA TYR A 231 -1.11 4.85 -7.95
C TYR A 231 0.37 4.85 -8.37
N GLN A 232 0.85 5.94 -8.97
CA GLN A 232 2.26 6.05 -9.37
C GLN A 232 3.21 5.92 -8.17
N THR A 233 2.88 6.53 -7.03
CA THR A 233 3.62 6.35 -5.78
C THR A 233 3.61 4.90 -5.32
N ALA A 234 2.45 4.23 -5.34
CA ALA A 234 2.35 2.82 -4.97
C ALA A 234 3.21 1.91 -5.86
N VAL A 235 3.23 2.15 -7.18
CA VAL A 235 4.10 1.42 -8.11
C VAL A 235 5.58 1.73 -7.83
N ALA A 236 5.93 2.99 -7.56
CA ALA A 236 7.30 3.37 -7.22
C ALA A 236 7.80 2.68 -5.94
N ASP A 237 6.95 2.61 -4.92
CA ASP A 237 7.26 1.89 -3.67
C ASP A 237 7.50 0.40 -3.92
N ILE A 238 6.65 -0.25 -4.73
CA ILE A 238 6.85 -1.65 -5.15
C ILE A 238 8.19 -1.79 -5.89
N CYS A 239 8.53 -0.82 -6.74
CA CYS A 239 9.75 -0.88 -7.56
C CYS A 239 11.06 -0.69 -6.75
N THR A 240 10.95 -0.18 -5.53
CA THR A 240 12.11 0.14 -4.67
C THR A 240 12.17 -0.73 -3.41
N ALA A 241 11.13 -1.53 -3.16
CA ALA A 241 11.07 -2.48 -2.07
C ALA A 241 11.91 -3.73 -2.38
N VAL A 242 12.94 -3.96 -1.55
CA VAL A 242 13.77 -5.18 -1.55
C VAL A 242 13.20 -6.18 -0.56
#